data_AF-A0A2M8KD21-F1
#
_entry.id   AF-A0A2M8KD21-F1
#
_cell.length_a   1.000
_cell.length_b   1.000
_cell.length_c   1.000
_cell.angle_alpha   90.00
_cell.angle_beta   90.00
_cell.angle_gamma   90.00
#
_symmetry.space_group_name_H-M   'P 1'
#
loop_
_entity.id
_entity.type
_entity.pdbx_description
1 polymer ?
#
loop_
_entity_poly.entity_id
_entity_poly.type
_entity_poly.pdbx_seq_one_letter_code
_entity_poly.pdbx_strand_id
1 'polypeptide(L)'
;MKLIIFFSIIGTLDASYLTFKYYTKSELYCSFFSGCDTVTNSQYSEIFGIPVALIGLIYYLSVFIISLLLHKGYIKKIDLYFT
;
A
#
# COMPACT_ATOMS: atom_id res chain seq x y z
N MET A 1 8.49 7.33 -15.58
CA MET A 1 7.24 6.58 -15.31
C MET A 1 7.45 5.19 -14.72
N LYS A 2 8.52 4.44 -15.06
CA LYS A 2 8.81 3.09 -14.51
C LYS A 2 8.96 3.05 -12.97
N LEU A 3 9.59 4.07 -12.38
CA LEU A 3 9.83 4.18 -10.93
C LEU A 3 8.55 4.28 -10.08
N ILE A 4 7.51 4.96 -10.61
CA ILE A 4 6.25 5.19 -9.89
C ILE A 4 5.50 3.87 -9.72
N ILE A 5 5.48 3.03 -10.77
CA ILE A 5 4.86 1.71 -10.74
C ILE A 5 5.58 0.81 -9.72
N PHE A 6 6.90 0.83 -9.71
CA PHE A 6 7.71 0.04 -8.78
C PHE A 6 7.43 0.43 -7.32
N PHE A 7 7.46 1.73 -7.00
CA PHE A 7 7.15 2.23 -5.66
C PHE A 7 5.69 1.99 -5.26
N SER A 8 4.73 2.12 -6.18
CA SER A 8 3.31 1.82 -5.90
C SER A 8 3.07 0.37 -5.54
N ILE A 9 3.75 -0.58 -6.19
CA ILE A 9 3.64 -2.01 -5.86
C ILE A 9 4.17 -2.26 -4.45
N ILE A 10 5.33 -1.69 -4.11
CA ILE A 10 5.93 -1.82 -2.78
C ILE A 10 5.03 -1.20 -1.71
N GLY A 11 4.51 0.01 -1.93
CA GLY A 11 3.59 0.67 -0.99
C GLY A 11 2.26 -0.08 -0.82
N THR A 12 1.74 -0.70 -1.89
CA THR A 12 0.52 -1.51 -1.82
C THR A 12 0.77 -2.80 -1.04
N LEU A 13 1.92 -3.46 -1.23
CA LEU A 13 2.31 -4.65 -0.48
C LEU A 13 2.47 -4.36 1.01
N ASP A 14 3.16 -3.26 1.35
CA ASP A 14 3.37 -2.84 2.74
C ASP A 14 2.04 -2.53 3.44
N ALA A 15 1.19 -1.71 2.82
CA ALA A 15 -0.12 -1.37 3.36
C ALA A 15 -1.05 -2.60 3.48
N SER A 16 -0.97 -3.54 2.53
CA SER A 16 -1.72 -4.81 2.58
C SER A 16 -1.25 -5.68 3.74
N TYR A 17 0.07 -5.81 3.94
CA TYR A 17 0.65 -6.56 5.04
C TYR A 17 0.24 -5.98 6.39
N LEU A 18 0.33 -4.66 6.53
CA LEU A 18 -0.05 -3.95 7.76
C LEU A 18 -1.54 -4.10 8.05
N THR A 19 -2.39 -4.00 7.03
CA THR A 19 -3.84 -4.22 7.14
C THR A 19 -4.14 -5.65 7.59
N PHE A 20 -3.51 -6.65 6.99
CA PHE A 20 -3.72 -8.06 7.35
C PHE A 20 -3.31 -8.35 8.79
N LYS A 21 -2.15 -7.83 9.21
CA LYS A 21 -1.63 -7.95 10.58
C LYS A 21 -2.53 -7.25 11.60
N TYR A 22 -3.03 -6.06 11.26
CA TYR A 22 -4.01 -5.32 12.07
C TYR A 22 -5.27 -6.14 12.34
N TYR A 23 -5.85 -6.75 11.29
CA TYR A 23 -7.04 -7.60 11.44
C TYR A 23 -6.79 -8.90 12.18
N THR A 24 -5.61 -9.50 12.01
CA THR A 24 -5.25 -10.77 12.68
C THR A 24 -4.77 -10.53 14.11
N LYS A 25 -4.68 -9.27 14.58
CA LYS A 25 -4.10 -8.85 15.87
C LYS A 25 -2.77 -9.54 16.17
N SER A 26 -2.02 -9.81 15.12
CA SER A 26 -0.76 -10.55 15.21
C SER A 26 0.37 -9.57 15.35
N GLU A 27 1.32 -9.89 16.23
CA GLU A 27 2.52 -9.08 16.43
C GLU A 27 3.23 -8.81 15.08
N LEU A 28 3.65 -7.56 14.91
CA LEU A 28 4.39 -7.11 13.77
C LEU A 28 5.82 -7.61 13.88
N TYR A 29 6.28 -8.25 12.82
CA TYR A 29 7.62 -8.79 12.78
C TYR A 29 8.62 -7.67 12.47
N CYS A 30 8.96 -6.87 13.48
CA CYS A 30 9.97 -5.84 13.34
C CYS A 30 11.33 -6.35 13.76
N SER A 31 12.10 -6.79 12.75
CA SER A 31 13.44 -7.36 12.93
C SER A 31 14.50 -6.30 13.26
N PHE A 32 14.29 -5.05 12.83
CA PHE A 32 15.27 -3.95 12.98
C PHE A 32 14.91 -2.90 14.04
N PHE A 33 13.63 -2.76 14.40
CA PHE A 33 13.15 -1.75 15.34
C PHE A 33 12.24 -2.40 16.39
N SER A 34 12.42 -2.05 17.66
CA SER A 34 11.51 -2.47 18.73
C SER A 34 10.33 -1.51 18.84
N GLY A 35 9.13 -2.03 19.14
CA GLY A 35 7.94 -1.23 19.42
C GLY A 35 7.05 -0.88 18.22
N CYS A 36 7.21 -1.53 17.06
CA CYS A 36 6.28 -1.37 15.94
C CYS A 36 4.82 -1.65 16.35
N ASP A 37 4.59 -2.71 17.12
CA ASP A 37 3.26 -3.03 17.66
C ASP A 37 2.67 -1.90 18.50
N THR A 38 3.51 -1.22 19.30
CA THR A 38 3.08 -0.07 20.11
C THR A 38 2.68 1.11 19.21
N VAL A 39 3.42 1.37 18.14
CA VAL A 39 3.10 2.45 17.19
C VAL A 39 1.81 2.13 16.44
N THR A 40 1.64 0.90 15.97
CA THR A 40 0.48 0.48 15.18
C THR A 40 -0.78 0.17 15.99
N ASN A 41 -0.66 -0.07 17.30
CA ASN A 41 -1.80 -0.14 18.23
C ASN A 41 -2.03 1.18 18.98
N SER A 42 -1.26 2.23 18.68
CA SER A 42 -1.46 3.53 19.33
C SER A 42 -2.72 4.21 18.81
N GLN A 43 -3.22 5.16 19.60
CA GLN A 43 -4.33 6.06 19.22
C GLN A 43 -4.10 6.84 17.91
N TYR A 44 -2.86 6.94 17.43
CA TYR A 44 -2.53 7.59 16.15
C TYR A 44 -2.64 6.65 14.95
N SER A 45 -2.75 5.35 15.20
CA SER A 45 -2.86 4.33 14.16
C SER A 45 -4.31 4.14 13.67
N GLU A 46 -5.28 4.76 14.36
CA GLU A 46 -6.66 4.87 13.94
C GLU A 46 -7.06 6.34 13.79
N ILE A 47 -7.66 6.68 12.66
CA ILE A 47 -8.27 7.99 12.42
C ILE A 47 -9.78 7.76 12.39
N PHE A 48 -10.50 8.31 13.36
CA PHE A 48 -11.95 8.11 13.52
C PHE A 48 -12.38 6.62 13.63
N GLY A 49 -11.54 5.77 14.24
CA GLY A 49 -11.78 4.33 14.36
C GLY A 49 -11.49 3.54 13.08
N ILE A 50 -10.88 4.16 12.07
CA ILE A 50 -10.42 3.51 10.84
C ILE A 50 -8.89 3.40 10.89
N PRO A 51 -8.31 2.20 10.74
CA PRO A 51 -6.88 2.04 10.74
C PRO A 51 -6.23 2.77 9.57
N VAL A 52 -5.16 3.53 9.86
CA VAL A 52 -4.40 4.29 8.86
C VAL A 52 -3.85 3.39 7.76
N ALA A 53 -3.58 2.11 8.07
CA ALA A 53 -3.18 1.09 7.10
C ALA A 53 -4.18 0.94 5.94
N LEU A 54 -5.47 1.00 6.23
CA LEU A 54 -6.54 0.87 5.23
C LEU A 54 -6.59 2.11 4.33
N ILE A 55 -6.42 3.29 4.93
CA ILE A 55 -6.36 4.57 4.21
C ILE A 55 -5.14 4.61 3.28
N GLY A 56 -3.99 4.17 3.78
CA GLY A 56 -2.76 4.04 3.00
C GLY A 56 -2.92 3.04 1.83
N LEU A 57 -3.57 1.91 2.07
CA LEU A 57 -3.86 0.92 1.02
C LEU A 57 -4.72 1.51 -0.10
N ILE A 58 -5.81 2.21 0.26
CA ILE A 58 -6.69 2.90 -0.70
C ILE A 58 -5.90 3.97 -1.46
N TYR A 59 -5.05 4.73 -0.78
CA TYR A 59 -4.21 5.75 -1.41
C TYR A 59 -3.25 5.13 -2.43
N TYR A 60 -2.43 4.13 -2.05
CA TYR A 60 -1.50 3.50 -2.98
C TYR A 60 -2.20 2.77 -4.14
N LEU A 61 -3.35 2.15 -3.89
CA LEU A 61 -4.20 1.58 -4.96
C LEU A 61 -4.71 2.67 -5.90
N SER A 62 -5.20 3.80 -5.37
CA SER A 62 -5.70 4.90 -6.18
C SER A 62 -4.59 5.51 -7.04
N VAL A 63 -3.38 5.70 -6.48
CA VAL A 63 -2.20 6.16 -7.22
C VAL A 63 -1.79 5.16 -8.29
N PHE A 64 -1.83 3.85 -7.99
CA PHE A 64 -1.56 2.80 -8.97
C PHE A 64 -2.59 2.81 -10.11
N ILE A 65 -3.88 2.92 -9.79
CA ILE A 65 -4.99 2.97 -10.77
C ILE A 65 -4.91 4.25 -11.61
N ILE A 66 -4.69 5.42 -11.01
CA ILE A 66 -4.54 6.71 -11.71
C ILE A 66 -3.30 6.68 -12.60
N SER A 67 -2.18 6.15 -12.10
CA SER A 67 -0.98 5.98 -12.90
C SER A 67 -1.23 5.02 -14.07
N LEU A 68 -2.02 3.96 -13.88
CA LEU A 68 -2.46 3.04 -14.95
C LEU A 68 -3.44 3.68 -15.93
N LEU A 69 -4.34 4.56 -15.48
CA LEU A 69 -5.34 5.26 -16.28
C LEU A 69 -4.71 6.36 -17.15
N LEU A 70 -3.81 7.15 -16.58
CA LEU A 70 -2.95 8.08 -17.32
C LEU A 70 -2.06 7.31 -18.27
N HIS A 71 -1.54 6.17 -17.80
CA HIS A 71 -0.86 5.25 -18.69
C HIS A 71 -1.85 4.62 -19.67
N LYS A 72 -3.18 4.51 -19.52
CA LYS A 72 -4.09 3.83 -20.48
C LYS A 72 -4.12 4.51 -21.87
N GLY A 73 -3.74 5.79 -21.96
CA GLY A 73 -3.37 6.45 -23.23
C GLY A 73 -2.03 5.96 -23.84
N TYR A 74 -1.13 5.42 -23.02
CA TYR A 74 0.18 4.79 -23.32
C TYR A 74 0.22 3.23 -23.16
N ILE A 75 -0.74 2.59 -22.47
CA ILE A 75 -0.84 1.18 -22.03
C ILE A 75 -1.63 0.39 -23.06
N LYS A 76 -2.57 1.02 -23.78
CA LYS A 76 -3.13 0.41 -25.00
C LYS A 76 -2.04 0.11 -26.06
N LYS A 77 -0.91 0.83 -25.99
CA LYS A 77 0.29 0.60 -26.80
C LYS A 77 1.28 -0.40 -26.17
N ILE A 78 1.17 -0.69 -24.87
CA ILE A 78 2.04 -1.63 -24.15
C ILE A 78 1.41 -3.03 -24.07
N ASP A 79 0.08 -3.15 -23.95
CA ASP A 79 -0.70 -4.39 -24.15
C ASP A 79 -0.59 -4.92 -25.59
N LEU A 80 -0.19 -4.07 -26.55
CA LEU A 80 0.02 -4.42 -27.97
C LEU A 80 1.51 -4.56 -28.36
N TYR A 81 2.42 -4.53 -27.37
CA TYR A 81 3.84 -4.92 -27.54
C TYR A 81 4.13 -6.27 -26.86
N PHE A 82 3.11 -6.88 -26.25
CA PHE A 82 3.12 -8.25 -25.74
C PHE A 82 2.12 -9.12 -26.53
N THR A 83 2.24 -9.06 -27.87
CA THR A 83 1.91 -10.11 -28.84
C THR A 83 2.99 -10.07 -29.91
#